data_AF-A0A2D8EV06-F1
#
_entry.id   AF-A0A2D8EV06-F1
#
_cell.length_a   1.000
_cell.length_b   1.000
_cell.length_c   1.000
_cell.angle_alpha   90.00
_cell.angle_beta   90.00
_cell.angle_gamma   90.00
#
_symmetry.space_group_name_H-M   'P 1'
#
loop_
_entity.id
_entity.type
_entity.pdbx_description
1 polymer ?
#
loop_
_entity_poly.entity_id
_entity_poly.type
_entity_poly.pdbx_seq_one_letter_code
_entity_poly.pdbx_strand_id
1 'polypeptide(L)'
;MAFKLGSETRNFKNSSNTKIFKKNLDEGIMGEANSDGSIYIDISVPEDQVEYVATHEMQHQTDMKIGKTTYDENAVYHMGQVWPRGNGYITDPSTGKKYPEGDRNLPWENNKV
;
A
#
# COMPACT_ATOMS: atom_id res chain seq x y z
N MET A 1 -9.56 -3.61 -25.06
CA MET A 1 -8.42 -2.69 -24.94
C MET A 1 -8.94 -1.26 -25.10
N ALA A 2 -8.95 -0.42 -24.07
CA ALA A 2 -8.91 1.05 -24.23
C ALA A 2 -8.77 1.75 -22.88
N PHE A 3 -7.66 2.48 -22.74
CA PHE A 3 -7.28 3.31 -21.61
C PHE A 3 -8.25 4.49 -21.44
N LYS A 4 -8.59 4.84 -20.19
CA LYS A 4 -9.26 6.11 -19.86
C LYS A 4 -8.35 6.94 -18.95
N LEU A 5 -7.62 7.85 -19.59
CA LEU A 5 -6.73 8.83 -18.97
C LEU A 5 -7.57 9.98 -18.42
N GLY A 6 -7.88 9.93 -17.12
CA GLY A 6 -8.50 11.05 -16.39
C GLY A 6 -7.44 12.05 -15.96
N SER A 7 -7.43 13.21 -16.59
CA SER A 7 -6.56 14.35 -16.30
C SER A 7 -6.97 15.01 -14.99
N GLU A 8 -6.08 15.10 -14.01
CA GLU A 8 -5.96 16.23 -13.06
C GLU A 8 -4.78 15.99 -12.11
N THR A 9 -3.65 16.64 -12.39
CA THR A 9 -2.44 16.61 -11.58
C THR A 9 -2.39 17.84 -10.67
N ARG A 10 -2.69 17.70 -9.38
CA ARG A 10 -2.24 18.66 -8.35
C ARG A 10 -1.00 18.08 -7.67
N ASN A 11 0.15 18.66 -8.00
CA ASN A 11 1.47 18.19 -7.61
C ASN A 11 1.78 18.69 -6.18
N PHE A 12 1.55 17.85 -5.16
CA PHE A 12 2.13 18.08 -3.84
C PHE A 12 3.56 17.54 -3.84
N LYS A 13 4.55 18.43 -3.90
CA LYS A 13 5.97 18.09 -3.83
C LYS A 13 6.41 17.99 -2.37
N ASN A 14 6.56 16.78 -1.85
CA ASN A 14 7.42 16.54 -0.69
C ASN A 14 8.77 15.97 -1.16
N SER A 15 9.84 16.18 -0.40
CA SER A 15 11.27 16.14 -0.76
C SER A 15 11.87 14.75 -1.06
N SER A 16 11.06 13.81 -1.53
CA SER A 16 11.47 12.55 -2.17
C SER A 16 10.68 12.47 -3.47
N ASN A 17 11.21 11.87 -4.53
CA ASN A 17 10.60 11.90 -5.88
C ASN A 17 9.23 11.17 -6.01
N THR A 18 8.54 10.98 -4.90
CA THR A 18 7.25 10.33 -4.71
C THR A 18 6.14 11.34 -4.97
N LYS A 19 5.43 11.18 -6.09
CA LYS A 19 4.32 12.08 -6.46
C LYS A 19 3.05 11.64 -5.72
N ILE A 20 2.55 12.47 -4.82
CA ILE A 20 1.29 12.24 -4.11
C ILE A 20 0.15 12.89 -4.91
N PHE A 21 -0.89 12.12 -5.20
CA PHE A 21 -2.06 12.54 -5.97
C PHE A 21 -3.35 12.23 -5.23
N LYS A 22 -4.28 13.18 -5.14
CA LYS A 22 -5.65 12.91 -4.69
C LYS A 22 -6.48 12.40 -5.87
N LYS A 23 -7.10 11.23 -5.75
CA LYS A 23 -7.92 10.60 -6.79
C LYS A 23 -9.09 9.87 -6.13
N ASN A 24 -10.22 9.74 -6.81
CA ASN A 24 -11.32 8.89 -6.32
C ASN A 24 -10.88 7.41 -6.43
N LEU A 25 -10.70 6.74 -5.30
CA LEU A 25 -10.38 5.32 -5.19
C LEU A 25 -11.65 4.50 -4.94
N ASP A 26 -11.53 3.18 -4.99
CA ASP A 26 -12.67 2.27 -4.75
C ASP A 26 -13.14 2.31 -3.29
N GLU A 27 -14.39 1.93 -3.03
CA GLU A 27 -15.01 2.04 -1.71
C GLU A 27 -14.23 1.24 -0.66
N GLY A 28 -13.66 1.94 0.32
CA GLY A 28 -12.85 1.34 1.40
C GLY A 28 -11.34 1.45 1.21
N ILE A 29 -10.87 1.94 0.05
CA ILE A 29 -9.45 2.22 -0.20
C ILE A 29 -9.16 3.68 0.14
N MET A 30 -8.33 3.91 1.17
CA MET A 30 -7.93 5.26 1.58
C MET A 30 -6.66 5.74 0.86
N GLY A 31 -5.77 4.81 0.50
CA GLY A 31 -4.50 5.08 -0.18
C GLY A 31 -4.07 3.92 -1.06
N GLU A 32 -3.26 4.21 -2.08
CA GLU A 32 -2.66 3.20 -2.96
C GLU A 32 -1.26 3.64 -3.41
N ALA A 33 -0.23 2.95 -2.92
CA ALA A 33 1.14 3.06 -3.44
C ALA A 33 1.31 2.24 -4.73
N ASN A 34 1.76 2.91 -5.80
CA ASN A 34 2.06 2.29 -7.08
C ASN A 34 3.55 1.98 -7.22
N SER A 35 3.89 0.94 -8.01
CA SER A 35 5.28 0.53 -8.26
C SER A 35 6.13 1.58 -9.00
N ASP A 36 5.50 2.55 -9.66
CA ASP A 36 6.17 3.71 -10.29
C ASP A 36 6.74 4.71 -9.26
N GLY A 37 6.37 4.59 -7.98
CA GLY A 37 6.74 5.57 -6.98
C GLY A 37 5.65 6.62 -6.71
N SER A 38 4.50 6.56 -7.41
CA SER A 38 3.36 7.43 -7.12
C SER A 38 2.49 6.88 -5.98
N ILE A 39 1.90 7.79 -5.20
CA ILE A 39 0.93 7.44 -4.15
C ILE A 39 -0.38 8.14 -4.48
N TYR A 40 -1.46 7.37 -4.57
CA TYR A 40 -2.81 7.89 -4.68
C TYR A 40 -3.47 7.90 -3.30
N ILE A 41 -4.21 8.96 -3.00
CA ILE A 41 -5.00 9.10 -1.77
C ILE A 41 -6.42 9.41 -2.17
N ASP A 42 -7.38 8.74 -1.52
CA ASP A 42 -8.78 8.97 -1.84
C ASP A 42 -9.20 10.40 -1.53
N ILE A 43 -10.07 10.98 -2.36
CA ILE A 43 -10.55 12.35 -2.13
C ILE A 43 -11.40 12.48 -0.87
N SER A 44 -12.01 11.38 -0.42
CA SER A 44 -12.86 11.32 0.77
C SER A 44 -12.01 11.30 2.04
N VAL A 45 -10.69 11.08 1.94
CA VAL A 45 -9.77 11.19 3.07
C VAL A 45 -9.62 12.66 3.45
N PRO A 46 -9.91 13.02 4.70
CA PRO A 46 -9.80 14.40 5.16
C PRO A 46 -8.33 14.84 5.18
N GLU A 47 -8.09 16.14 4.98
CA GLU A 47 -6.73 16.66 4.73
C GLU A 47 -5.75 16.44 5.87
N ASP A 48 -6.24 16.34 7.11
CA ASP A 48 -5.44 15.97 8.30
C ASP A 48 -4.96 14.51 8.26
N GLN A 49 -5.70 13.62 7.60
CA GLN A 49 -5.34 12.21 7.44
C GLN A 49 -4.57 11.92 6.15
N VAL A 50 -4.56 12.85 5.20
CA VAL A 50 -3.81 12.69 3.94
C VAL A 50 -2.32 12.49 4.20
N GLU A 51 -1.73 13.23 5.15
CA GLU A 51 -0.31 13.06 5.48
C GLU A 51 -0.04 11.71 6.16
N TYR A 52 -0.95 11.25 7.01
CA TYR A 52 -0.90 9.93 7.64
C TYR A 52 -0.95 8.81 6.60
N VAL A 53 -1.97 8.83 5.73
CA VAL A 53 -2.10 7.86 4.64
C VAL A 53 -0.90 7.92 3.69
N ALA A 54 -0.43 9.12 3.33
CA ALA A 54 0.77 9.26 2.50
C ALA A 54 2.01 8.63 3.14
N THR A 55 2.17 8.78 4.46
CA THR A 55 3.32 8.24 5.19
C THR A 55 3.24 6.72 5.27
N HIS A 56 2.05 6.17 5.51
CA HIS A 56 1.79 4.73 5.52
C HIS A 56 2.17 4.09 4.16
N GLU A 57 1.70 4.70 3.06
CA GLU A 57 2.02 4.27 1.69
C GLU A 57 3.51 4.45 1.34
N MET A 58 4.15 5.53 1.80
CA MET A 58 5.60 5.73 1.63
C MET A 58 6.42 4.67 2.37
N GLN A 59 5.96 4.22 3.53
CA GLN A 59 6.61 3.13 4.25
C GLN A 59 6.48 1.83 3.46
N HIS A 60 5.36 1.56 2.80
CA HIS A 60 5.23 0.38 1.92
C HIS A 60 6.25 0.39 0.79
N GLN A 61 6.43 1.54 0.14
CA GLN A 61 7.48 1.67 -0.87
C GLN A 61 8.88 1.52 -0.31
N THR A 62 9.15 2.11 0.85
CA THR A 62 10.45 2.01 1.50
C THR A 62 10.76 0.57 1.86
N ASP A 63 9.81 -0.15 2.47
CA ASP A 63 9.95 -1.57 2.83
C ASP A 63 10.21 -2.45 1.61
N MET A 64 9.53 -2.19 0.48
CA MET A 64 9.80 -2.87 -0.79
C MET A 64 11.21 -2.54 -1.30
N LYS A 65 11.63 -1.28 -1.23
CA LYS A 65 12.93 -0.80 -1.72
C LYS A 65 14.11 -1.36 -0.92
N ILE A 66 13.96 -1.50 0.40
CA ILE A 66 14.98 -2.10 1.27
C ILE A 66 14.89 -3.63 1.32
N GLY A 67 13.86 -4.24 0.69
CA GLY A 67 13.64 -5.69 0.69
C GLY A 67 13.16 -6.25 2.04
N LYS A 68 12.60 -5.40 2.90
CA LYS A 68 12.05 -5.81 4.21
C LYS A 68 10.69 -6.47 4.07
N THR A 69 9.87 -5.99 3.14
CA THR A 69 8.60 -6.60 2.76
C THR A 69 8.55 -6.73 1.24
N THR A 70 8.51 -7.94 0.72
CA THR A 70 8.32 -8.20 -0.71
C THR A 70 7.11 -9.10 -0.94
N TYR A 71 6.45 -8.87 -2.06
CA TYR A 71 5.26 -9.62 -2.46
C TYR A 71 5.60 -10.46 -3.68
N ASP A 72 5.17 -11.72 -3.65
CA ASP A 72 5.25 -12.67 -4.76
C ASP A 72 3.83 -13.09 -5.16
N GLU A 73 3.72 -13.81 -6.28
CA GLU A 73 2.45 -14.39 -6.74
C GLU A 73 1.89 -15.39 -5.71
N ASN A 74 2.75 -16.06 -4.94
CA ASN A 74 2.34 -17.13 -4.01
C ASN A 74 2.64 -16.85 -2.54
N ALA A 75 3.41 -15.82 -2.18
CA ALA A 75 3.78 -15.54 -0.80
C ALA A 75 4.16 -14.08 -0.56
N VAL A 76 4.10 -13.64 0.70
CA VAL A 76 4.63 -12.36 1.18
C VAL A 76 5.84 -12.63 2.05
N TYR A 77 6.97 -12.02 1.74
CA TYR A 77 8.19 -12.14 2.53
C TYR A 77 8.31 -10.91 3.39
N HIS A 78 8.20 -11.07 4.71
CA HIS A 78 8.30 -9.95 5.64
C HIS A 78 9.34 -10.25 6.71
N MET A 79 10.36 -9.38 6.82
CA MET A 79 11.47 -9.52 7.79
C MET A 79 12.13 -10.92 7.79
N GLY A 80 12.18 -11.59 6.64
CA GLY A 80 12.73 -12.94 6.51
C GLY A 80 11.76 -14.08 6.83
N GLN A 81 10.50 -13.79 7.17
CA GLN A 81 9.43 -14.79 7.26
C GLN A 81 8.68 -14.91 5.93
N VAL A 82 8.29 -16.13 5.57
CA VAL A 82 7.50 -16.42 4.35
C VAL A 82 6.05 -16.64 4.75
N TRP A 83 5.16 -15.77 4.28
CA TRP A 83 3.72 -15.81 4.54
C TRP A 83 3.00 -16.31 3.30
N PRO A 84 2.45 -17.54 3.30
CA PRO A 84 1.76 -18.08 2.14
C PRO A 84 0.55 -17.21 1.75
N ARG A 85 0.50 -16.81 0.49
CA ARG A 85 -0.60 -16.06 -0.12
C ARG A 85 -1.38 -16.99 -1.04
N GLY A 86 -2.70 -16.98 -0.94
CA GLY A 86 -3.55 -17.77 -1.83
C GLY A 86 -5.02 -17.45 -1.64
N ASN A 87 -5.75 -17.42 -2.76
CA ASN A 87 -7.21 -17.25 -2.76
C ASN A 87 -7.70 -15.96 -2.09
N GLY A 88 -6.90 -14.89 -2.10
CA GLY A 88 -7.17 -13.61 -1.44
C GLY A 88 -6.85 -13.58 0.06
N TYR A 89 -6.18 -14.61 0.58
CA TYR A 89 -5.79 -14.72 1.98
C TYR A 89 -4.28 -14.89 2.13
N ILE A 90 -3.78 -14.38 3.24
CA ILE A 90 -2.40 -14.51 3.69
C ILE A 90 -2.41 -15.32 4.97
N THR A 91 -1.66 -16.41 4.97
CA THR A 91 -1.56 -17.33 6.12
C THR A 91 -0.34 -16.99 6.94
N ASP A 92 -0.50 -16.91 8.25
CA ASP A 92 0.57 -16.75 9.22
C ASP A 92 1.39 -18.04 9.32
N PRO A 93 2.68 -18.03 8.99
CA PRO A 93 3.52 -19.22 9.05
C PRO A 93 3.78 -19.68 10.48
N SER A 94 3.69 -18.78 11.47
CA SER A 94 3.93 -19.07 12.88
C SER A 94 2.66 -19.54 13.60
N THR A 95 1.51 -18.90 13.31
CA THR A 95 0.25 -19.17 14.03
C THR A 95 -0.77 -19.98 13.22
N GLY A 96 -0.60 -20.08 11.90
CA GLY A 96 -1.54 -20.73 10.98
C GLY A 96 -2.83 -19.94 10.73
N LYS A 97 -2.96 -18.72 11.27
CA LYS A 97 -4.13 -17.86 11.06
C LYS A 97 -4.17 -17.34 9.63
N LYS A 98 -5.36 -17.28 9.04
CA LYS A 98 -5.58 -16.69 7.71
C LYS A 98 -6.14 -15.29 7.87
N TYR A 99 -5.50 -14.33 7.24
CA TYR A 99 -5.93 -12.94 7.16
C TYR A 99 -6.31 -12.64 5.71
N PRO A 100 -7.33 -11.82 5.44
CA PRO A 100 -7.54 -11.32 4.09
C PRO A 100 -6.33 -10.49 3.63
N GLU A 101 -6.12 -10.43 2.32
CA GLU A 101 -5.07 -9.60 1.74
C GLU A 101 -5.32 -8.12 2.07
N GLY A 102 -4.30 -7.42 2.59
CA GLY A 102 -4.44 -6.03 3.07
C GLY A 102 -5.12 -5.89 4.43
N ASP A 103 -5.26 -6.97 5.20
CA ASP A 103 -5.85 -6.90 6.54
C ASP A 103 -4.96 -6.12 7.52
N ARG A 104 -5.57 -5.23 8.29
CA ARG A 104 -4.87 -4.39 9.29
C ARG A 104 -4.16 -5.18 10.38
N ASN A 105 -4.48 -6.46 10.59
CA ASN A 105 -3.79 -7.30 11.56
C ASN A 105 -2.46 -7.86 11.03
N LEU A 106 -2.17 -7.69 9.73
CA LEU A 106 -0.89 -8.11 9.16
C LEU A 106 0.23 -7.25 9.73
N PRO A 107 1.40 -7.82 10.05
CA PRO A 107 2.48 -7.10 10.70
C PRO A 107 3.03 -5.95 9.86
N TRP A 108 2.97 -6.05 8.52
CA TRP A 108 3.34 -4.95 7.63
C TRP A 108 2.22 -3.94 7.41
N GLU A 109 0.96 -4.22 7.72
CA GLU A 109 -0.13 -3.24 7.64
C GLU A 109 -0.27 -2.48 8.97
N ASN A 110 -0.12 -3.20 10.08
CA ASN A 110 -0.31 -2.70 11.44
C ASN A 110 0.83 -1.79 11.94
N ASN A 111 2.04 -2.00 11.43
CA ASN A 111 3.24 -1.31 11.93
C ASN A 111 3.63 -0.10 11.08
N LYS A 112 2.61 0.63 10.60
CA LYS A 112 2.77 1.77 9.72
C LYS A 112 1.92 2.95 10.15
N VAL A 113 2.39 4.16 9.86
CA VAL A 113 1.91 5.44 10.42
C VAL A 113 1.82 6.50 9.35
#